data_AF-A0A9D6RAH3-F1
#
_entry.id   AF-A0A9D6RAH3-F1
#
_cell.length_a   1.000
_cell.length_b   1.000
_cell.length_c   1.000
_cell.angle_alpha   90.00
_cell.angle_beta   90.00
_cell.angle_gamma   90.00
#
_symmetry.space_group_name_H-M   'P 1'
#
loop_
_entity.id
_entity.type
_entity.pdbx_description
1 polymer ?
#
loop_
_entity_poly.entity_id
_entity_poly.type
_entity_poly.pdbx_seq_one_letter_code
_entity_poly.pdbx_strand_id
1 'polypeptide(L)' 'MAVIRLPEIEEIFTVLERLGVSREAVVIPLTKHDPGTARVLADERVEIVAPESATVAAWLPTLETLLRELLAGRAED' A
#
# COMPACT_ATOMS: atom_id res chain seq x y z
N MET A 1 -19.72 3.01 -1.63
CA MET A 1 -18.60 2.08 -1.40
C MET A 1 -17.80 2.02 -2.68
N ALA A 2 -16.65 2.68 -2.72
CA ALA A 2 -15.72 2.52 -3.81
C ALA A 2 -14.90 1.23 -3.60
N VAL A 3 -14.74 0.47 -4.67
CA VAL A 3 -13.92 -0.75 -4.68
C VAL A 3 -12.66 -0.49 -5.48
N ILE A 4 -11.55 -1.06 -5.03
CA ILE A 4 -10.31 -1.01 -5.80
C ILE A 4 -10.44 -1.89 -7.05
N ARG A 5 -9.92 -1.41 -8.18
CA ARG A 5 -9.92 -2.12 -9.46
C ARG A 5 -8.55 -2.73 -9.75
N LEU A 6 -8.54 -3.75 -10.59
CA LEU A 6 -7.31 -4.41 -11.05
C LEU A 6 -6.20 -3.45 -11.51
N PRO A 7 -6.45 -2.45 -12.40
CA PRO A 7 -5.40 -1.52 -12.81
C PRO A 7 -4.83 -0.72 -11.64
N GLU A 8 -5.64 -0.38 -10.63
CA GLU A 8 -5.14 0.33 -9.45
C GLU A 8 -4.24 -0.56 -8.58
N ILE A 9 -4.55 -1.86 -8.51
CA ILE A 9 -3.71 -2.85 -7.83
C ILE A 9 -2.36 -2.99 -8.55
N GLU A 10 -2.37 -3.02 -9.89
CA GLU A 10 -1.15 -3.11 -10.70
C GLU A 10 -0.22 -1.91 -10.49
N GLU A 11 -0.78 -0.70 -10.37
CA GLU A 11 -0.03 0.51 -10.04
C GLU A 11 0.64 0.42 -8.65
N ILE A 12 -0.08 -0.12 -7.65
CA ILE A 12 0.48 -0.36 -6.31
C ILE A 12 1.62 -1.39 -6.38
N PHE A 13 1.43 -2.48 -7.13
CA PHE A 13 2.47 -3.50 -7.32
C PHE A 13 3.73 -2.94 -7.96
N THR A 14 3.59 -2.01 -8.91
CA THR A 14 4.73 -1.32 -9.53
C THR A 14 5.56 -0.54 -8.50
N VAL A 15 4.90 0.11 -7.53
CA VAL A 15 5.59 0.80 -6.43
C VAL A 15 6.29 -0.20 -5.51
N LEU A 16 5.64 -1.31 -5.17
CA LEU A 16 6.22 -2.34 -4.32
C LEU A 16 7.48 -2.97 -4.94
N GLU A 17 7.45 -3.24 -6.25
CA GLU A 17 8.61 -3.78 -6.97
C GLU A 17 9.80 -2.82 -6.94
N ARG A 18 9.56 -1.50 -7.05
CA ARG A 18 10.62 -0.48 -6.93
C ARG A 18 11.25 -0.44 -5.53
N LEU A 19 10.48 -0.78 -4.51
CA LEU A 19 10.94 -0.86 -3.13
C LEU A 19 11.54 -2.23 -2.77
N GLY A 20 11.49 -3.21 -3.69
CA GLY A 20 11.95 -4.57 -3.45
C GLY A 20 11.03 -5.37 -2.52
N VAL A 21 9.76 -4.99 -2.39
CA VAL A 21 8.77 -5.66 -1.54
C VAL A 21 8.04 -6.73 -2.35
N SER A 22 8.04 -7.97 -1.87
CA SER A 22 7.29 -9.07 -2.47
C SER A 22 5.78 -8.82 -2.42
N ARG A 23 5.08 -9.11 -3.52
CA ARG A 23 3.61 -8.99 -3.61
C ARG A 23 2.86 -9.90 -2.62
N GLU A 24 3.51 -10.99 -2.18
CA GLU A 24 2.98 -11.91 -1.17
C GLU A 24 3.08 -11.33 0.25
N ALA A 25 4.00 -10.38 0.44
CA ALA A 25 4.18 -9.68 1.71
C ALA A 25 3.20 -8.51 1.89
N VAL A 26 2.22 -8.35 0.99
CA VAL A 26 1.21 -7.29 1.08
C VAL A 26 -0.22 -7.82 1.02
N VAL A 27 -1.12 -7.06 1.65
CA VAL A 27 -2.56 -7.31 1.64
C VAL A 27 -3.25 -6.05 1.17
N ILE A 28 -3.99 -6.15 0.06
CA ILE A 28 -4.75 -5.03 -0.50
C ILE A 28 -6.24 -5.37 -0.37
N PRO A 29 -6.93 -4.88 0.67
CA PRO A 29 -8.36 -5.09 0.78
C PRO A 29 -9.10 -4.47 -0.41
N LEU A 30 -10.16 -5.14 -0.87
CA LEU A 30 -10.96 -4.65 -2.00
C LEU A 30 -11.76 -3.38 -1.65
N THR A 31 -11.85 -3.06 -0.37
CA THR A 31 -12.51 -1.88 0.18
C THR A 31 -11.55 -0.71 0.24
N LYS A 32 -12.01 0.44 -0.26
CA LYS A 32 -11.31 1.71 -0.06
C LYS A 32 -11.74 2.34 1.27
N HIS A 33 -10.87 3.15 1.85
CA HIS A 33 -11.12 3.87 3.10
C HIS A 33 -10.48 5.25 3.03
N ASP A 34 -11.12 6.26 3.59
CA ASP A 34 -10.58 7.62 3.65
C ASP A 34 -10.29 8.04 5.11
N PRO A 35 -9.04 8.42 5.44
CA PRO A 35 -7.87 8.50 4.57
C PRO A 35 -7.31 7.11 4.19
N GLY A 36 -6.61 7.06 3.05
CA GLY A 36 -5.84 5.88 2.64
C GLY A 36 -4.66 5.63 3.58
N THR A 37 -4.37 4.37 3.85
CA THR A 37 -3.41 3.97 4.89
C THR A 37 -2.48 2.86 4.41
N ALA A 38 -1.29 2.77 5.02
CA ALA A 38 -0.43 1.61 4.93
C ALA A 38 0.05 1.26 6.33
N ARG A 39 0.03 -0.02 6.70
CA ARG A 39 0.49 -0.49 8.02
C ARG A 39 1.03 -1.91 7.98
N VAL A 40 1.94 -2.25 8.87
CA VAL A 40 2.38 -3.64 9.07
C VAL A 40 1.35 -4.37 9.93
N LEU A 41 1.00 -5.58 9.53
CA LEU A 41 0.13 -6.49 10.24
C LEU A 41 0.95 -7.35 11.21
N ALA A 42 0.28 -8.00 12.17
CA ALA A 42 0.92 -8.90 13.13
C ALA A 42 1.61 -10.12 12.48
N ASP A 43 1.27 -10.43 11.23
CA ASP A 43 1.81 -11.52 10.41
C ASP A 43 2.93 -11.03 9.47
N GLU A 44 3.60 -9.91 9.81
CA GLU A 44 4.71 -9.28 9.07
C GLU A 44 4.40 -8.74 7.66
N ARG A 45 3.18 -8.97 7.17
CA ARG A 45 2.66 -8.43 5.91
C ARG A 45 2.27 -6.95 6.04
N VAL A 46 2.28 -6.23 4.93
CA VAL A 46 1.84 -4.82 4.87
C VAL A 46 0.44 -4.73 4.30
N GLU A 47 -0.50 -4.18 5.07
CA GLU A 47 -1.82 -3.82 4.57
C GLU A 47 -1.79 -2.46 3.91
N ILE A 48 -2.33 -2.35 2.70
CA ILE A 48 -2.41 -1.11 1.92
C ILE A 48 -3.87 -0.83 1.57
N VAL A 49 -4.43 0.22 2.15
CA VAL A 49 -5.81 0.63 1.95
C VAL A 49 -5.85 1.91 1.10
N ALA A 50 -6.41 1.81 -0.10
CA ALA A 50 -6.51 2.95 -1.01
C ALA A 50 -7.53 4.00 -0.53
N PRO A 51 -7.27 5.31 -0.73
CA PRO A 51 -8.19 6.38 -0.38
C PRO A 51 -9.47 6.36 -1.23
N GLU A 52 -10.60 6.74 -0.64
CA GLU A 52 -11.84 6.98 -1.40
C GLU A 52 -11.88 8.39 -2.01
N SER A 53 -11.26 9.37 -1.36
CA SER A 53 -11.27 10.77 -1.81
C SER A 53 -10.31 11.07 -2.98
N ALA A 54 -9.41 10.15 -3.33
CA ALA A 54 -8.41 10.34 -4.39
C ALA A 54 -8.20 9.08 -5.26
N THR A 55 -7.65 9.26 -6.46
CA THR A 55 -7.25 8.13 -7.31
C THR A 55 -5.98 7.48 -6.78
N VAL A 56 -5.82 6.17 -6.97
CA VAL A 56 -4.62 5.45 -6.53
C VAL A 56 -3.37 6.05 -7.17
N ALA A 57 -3.41 6.37 -8.47
CA ALA A 57 -2.30 7.02 -9.18
C ALA A 57 -1.82 8.32 -8.51
N ALA A 58 -2.73 9.17 -8.06
CA ALA A 58 -2.39 10.41 -7.35
C ALA A 58 -1.86 10.15 -5.93
N TRP A 59 -2.22 9.02 -5.33
CA TRP A 59 -1.81 8.61 -3.98
C TRP A 59 -0.51 7.79 -3.95
N LEU A 60 -0.07 7.19 -5.07
CA LEU A 60 1.18 6.44 -5.18
C LEU A 60 2.41 7.11 -4.52
N PRO A 61 2.69 8.43 -4.71
CA PRO A 61 3.83 9.05 -4.04
C PRO A 61 3.71 9.03 -2.52
N THR A 62 2.50 9.24 -1.98
CA THR A 62 2.25 9.14 -0.54
C THR A 62 2.41 7.71 -0.05
N LEU A 63 1.89 6.73 -0.80
CA LEU A 63 2.05 5.31 -0.48
C LEU A 63 3.54 4.92 -0.45
N GLU A 64 4.34 5.37 -1.43
CA GLU A 64 5.78 5.11 -1.47
C GLU A 64 6.49 5.65 -0.21
N THR A 65 6.16 6.88 0.22
CA THR A 65 6.68 7.45 1.47
C THR A 65 6.31 6.60 2.68
N LEU A 66 5.02 6.26 2.84
CA LEU A 66 4.55 5.43 3.96
C LEU A 66 5.26 4.08 4.00
N LEU A 67 5.39 3.42 2.85
CA LEU A 67 6.07 2.13 2.76
C LEU A 67 7.55 2.24 3.10
N ARG A 68 8.25 3.29 2.65
CA ARG A 68 9.64 3.52 3.02
C ARG A 68 9.81 3.73 4.52
N GLU A 69 8.94 4.51 5.15
CA GLU A 69 8.96 4.72 6.61
C GLU A 69 8.72 3.41 7.37
N LEU A 70 7.74 2.60 6.93
CA LEU A 70 7.45 1.30 7.53
C LEU A 70 8.60 0.30 7.35
N LEU A 71 9.26 0.31 6.20
CA LEU A 71 10.41 -0.57 5.92
C LEU A 71 11.66 -0.13 6.69
N ALA A 72 11.90 1.18 6.81
CA ALA A 72 12.98 1.72 7.61
C ALA A 72 12.83 1.34 9.09
N GLY A 73 11.62 1.46 9.65
CA GLY A 73 11.35 1.07 11.03
C GLY A 73 11.47 -0.43 11.32
N ARG A 74 11.47 -1.29 10.28
CA ARG A 74 11.69 -2.75 10.43
C ARG A 74 13.17 -3.15 10.42
N ALA A 75 14.07 -2.28 9.99
CA ALA A 75 15.50 -2.58 9.97
C ALA A 75 16.20 -2.33 11.33
N GLU A 76 15.49 -1.72 12.29
CA GLU A 76 16.04 -1.29 13.58
C GLU A 76 15.63 -2.17 14.78
N ASP A 77 14.93 -3.29 14.57
CA ASP A 77 14.52 -4.27 15.61
C ASP A 77 15.39 -5.54 15.61
#